data_AF-A0A7Z0RWQ0-F1
#
_entry.id   AF-A0A7Z0RWQ0-F1
#
_cell.length_a   1.000
_cell.length_b   1.000
_cell.length_c   1.000
_cell.angle_alpha   90.00
_cell.angle_beta   90.00
_cell.angle_gamma   90.00
#
_symmetry.space_group_name_H-M   'P 1'
#
loop_
_entity.id
_entity.type
_entity.pdbx_description
1 polymer ?
#
loop_
_entity_poly.entity_id
_entity_poly.type
_entity_poly.pdbx_seq_one_letter_code
_entity_poly.pdbx_strand_id
1 'polypeptide(L)'
;MAYLKKVVFNHFPKQEASEYIARLVPALTQESFVRLLYKRTDGLPNFLAHVVSDLITHKAGSHHSSAGELLPEYDAIPEEIAEFIGHYTERLSTVQRALLEAEAVCGLRFQVNTLAAVLDKDAASALLAWQLGADALLLLTDVNDIYRDFGMDAAEPIHGLTLAEARELDLPAGSIGPKMAAAVNFAESGGVLRGIGRLRDALAILELRAGTYAV
;
A
#
# COMPACT_ATOMS: atom_id res chain seq x y z
N MET A 1 -19.09 -27.49 -11.31
CA MET A 1 -18.57 -26.53 -12.31
C MET A 1 -19.28 -25.20 -12.10
N ALA A 2 -18.61 -24.22 -11.47
CA ALA A 2 -19.16 -22.89 -11.29
C ALA A 2 -18.86 -22.03 -12.53
N TYR A 3 -19.90 -21.53 -13.18
CA TYR A 3 -19.80 -20.61 -14.31
C TYR A 3 -19.24 -19.26 -13.82
N LEU A 4 -18.00 -18.95 -14.18
CA LEU A 4 -17.47 -17.58 -14.12
C LEU A 4 -18.21 -16.75 -15.16
N LYS A 5 -19.19 -15.95 -14.73
CA LYS A 5 -19.76 -14.89 -15.55
C LYS A 5 -18.67 -13.84 -15.77
N LYS A 6 -18.03 -13.88 -16.93
CA LYS A 6 -17.16 -12.81 -17.41
C LYS A 6 -18.05 -11.59 -17.65
N VAL A 7 -18.03 -10.63 -16.73
CA VAL A 7 -18.61 -9.30 -16.97
C VAL A 7 -17.70 -8.61 -17.98
N VAL A 8 -18.11 -8.63 -19.24
CA VAL A 8 -17.46 -7.85 -20.29
C VAL A 8 -18.03 -6.44 -20.17
N PHE A 9 -17.21 -5.49 -19.72
CA PHE A 9 -17.56 -4.08 -19.83
C PHE A 9 -17.56 -3.74 -21.33
N ASN A 10 -18.74 -3.48 -21.88
CA ASN A 10 -18.86 -3.04 -23.26
C ASN A 10 -18.41 -1.57 -23.36
N HIS A 11 -17.83 -1.21 -24.50
CA HIS A 11 -17.52 0.18 -24.84
C HIS A 11 -18.81 1.01 -24.74
N PHE A 12 -18.74 2.20 -24.15
CA PHE A 12 -19.83 3.15 -24.26
C PHE A 12 -20.00 3.50 -25.73
N PRO A 13 -21.23 3.42 -26.28
CA PRO A 13 -21.55 4.09 -27.52
C PRO A 13 -21.25 5.59 -27.41
N LYS A 14 -20.87 6.24 -28.52
CA LYS A 14 -20.53 7.67 -28.55
C LYS A 14 -21.59 8.56 -27.87
N GLN A 15 -22.86 8.20 -28.00
CA GLN A 15 -23.97 8.91 -27.39
C GLN A 15 -23.96 8.81 -25.85
N GLU A 16 -23.75 7.63 -25.29
CA GLU A 16 -23.64 7.41 -23.85
C GLU A 16 -22.38 8.07 -23.27
N ALA A 17 -21.26 8.04 -24.01
CA ALA A 17 -20.05 8.77 -23.63
C ALA A 17 -20.31 10.28 -23.58
N SER A 18 -21.04 10.84 -24.55
CA SER A 18 -21.43 12.25 -24.57
C SER A 18 -22.31 12.63 -23.39
N GLU A 19 -23.33 11.81 -23.08
CA GLU A 19 -24.23 12.01 -21.94
C GLU A 19 -23.49 11.92 -20.61
N TYR A 20 -22.56 10.98 -20.49
CA TYR A 20 -21.68 10.82 -19.34
C TYR A 20 -20.81 12.07 -19.10
N ILE A 21 -20.14 12.57 -20.14
CA ILE A 21 -19.33 13.79 -20.07
C ILE A 21 -20.18 15.00 -19.71
N ALA A 22 -21.34 15.17 -20.37
CA ALA A 22 -22.26 16.27 -20.13
C ALA A 22 -22.74 16.35 -18.68
N ARG A 23 -22.94 15.19 -18.03
CA ARG A 23 -23.33 15.11 -16.63
C ARG A 23 -22.21 15.52 -15.67
N LEU A 24 -20.97 15.18 -15.98
CA LEU A 24 -19.82 15.46 -15.11
C LEU A 24 -19.28 16.88 -15.29
N VAL A 25 -19.19 17.33 -16.54
CA VAL A 25 -18.71 18.65 -16.91
C VAL A 25 -19.59 19.16 -18.05
N PRO A 26 -20.71 19.86 -17.73
CA PRO A 26 -21.64 20.38 -18.74
C PRO A 26 -20.97 21.27 -19.79
N ALA A 27 -19.82 21.84 -19.42
CA ALA A 27 -19.01 22.71 -20.25
C ALA A 27 -18.14 21.99 -21.29
N LEU A 28 -17.96 20.66 -21.17
CA LEU A 28 -17.18 19.80 -22.07
C LEU A 28 -18.06 19.06 -23.09
N THR A 29 -19.10 19.70 -23.57
CA THR A 29 -20.14 19.09 -24.42
C THR A 29 -19.97 19.38 -25.90
N GLN A 30 -18.87 20.07 -26.28
CA GLN A 30 -18.61 20.33 -27.69
C GLN A 30 -18.35 19.04 -28.48
N GLU A 31 -19.03 18.92 -29.60
CA GLU A 31 -19.03 17.69 -30.40
C GLU A 31 -17.62 17.28 -30.86
N SER A 32 -16.78 18.25 -31.22
CA SER A 32 -15.39 18.04 -31.61
C SER A 32 -14.55 17.44 -30.47
N PHE A 33 -14.75 17.94 -29.25
CA PHE A 33 -14.08 17.47 -28.04
C PHE A 33 -14.54 16.07 -27.65
N VAL A 34 -15.86 15.83 -27.60
CA VAL A 34 -16.44 14.50 -27.32
C VAL A 34 -15.97 13.48 -28.36
N ARG A 35 -15.89 13.86 -29.64
CA ARG A 35 -15.38 12.99 -30.70
C ARG A 35 -13.90 12.67 -30.53
N LEU A 36 -13.07 13.64 -30.14
CA LEU A 36 -11.65 13.39 -29.87
C LEU A 36 -11.47 12.47 -28.66
N LEU A 37 -12.16 12.76 -27.56
CA LEU A 37 -12.10 11.99 -26.34
C LEU A 37 -12.57 10.55 -26.56
N TYR A 38 -13.67 10.36 -27.29
CA TYR A 38 -14.14 9.04 -27.70
C TYR A 38 -13.12 8.29 -28.55
N LYS A 39 -12.53 8.97 -29.55
CA LYS A 39 -11.50 8.38 -30.43
C LYS A 39 -10.25 7.96 -29.65
N ARG A 40 -9.85 8.74 -28.65
CA ARG A 40 -8.65 8.47 -27.82
C ARG A 40 -8.89 7.40 -26.77
N THR A 41 -10.11 7.31 -26.25
CA THR A 41 -10.47 6.36 -25.18
C THR A 41 -11.08 5.06 -25.69
N ASP A 42 -11.34 4.98 -27.00
CA ASP A 42 -12.12 3.92 -27.66
C ASP A 42 -13.52 3.70 -27.03
N GLY A 43 -14.03 4.70 -26.31
CA GLY A 43 -15.27 4.59 -25.53
C GLY A 43 -15.17 3.67 -24.31
N LEU A 44 -13.97 3.26 -23.87
CA LEU A 44 -13.81 2.45 -22.66
C LEU A 44 -14.27 3.24 -21.43
N PRO A 45 -15.30 2.79 -20.69
CA PRO A 45 -15.94 3.60 -19.64
C PRO A 45 -14.99 4.11 -18.56
N ASN A 46 -14.10 3.24 -18.08
CA ASN A 46 -13.14 3.62 -17.04
C ASN A 46 -12.11 4.61 -17.59
N PHE A 47 -11.58 4.37 -18.78
CA PHE A 47 -10.57 5.25 -19.36
C PHE A 47 -11.16 6.64 -19.64
N LEU A 48 -12.39 6.69 -20.16
CA LEU A 48 -13.16 7.92 -20.33
C LEU A 48 -13.37 8.68 -19.01
N ALA A 49 -13.81 7.99 -17.95
CA ALA A 49 -14.02 8.57 -16.63
C ALA A 49 -12.73 9.19 -16.06
N HIS A 50 -11.62 8.48 -16.20
CA HIS A 50 -10.33 8.90 -15.68
C HIS A 50 -9.76 10.10 -16.45
N VAL A 51 -9.80 10.11 -17.79
CA VAL A 51 -9.36 11.28 -18.58
C VAL A 51 -10.18 12.53 -18.26
N VAL A 52 -11.51 12.39 -18.12
CA VAL A 52 -12.37 13.51 -17.71
C VAL A 52 -11.99 14.02 -16.32
N SER A 53 -11.74 13.12 -15.37
CA SER A 53 -11.31 13.48 -14.00
C SER A 53 -9.97 14.22 -13.97
N ASP A 54 -9.00 13.80 -14.80
CA ASP A 54 -7.69 14.44 -14.86
C ASP A 54 -7.79 15.85 -15.46
N LEU A 55 -8.56 16.04 -16.53
CA LEU A 55 -8.81 17.35 -17.12
C LEU A 55 -9.45 18.34 -16.14
N ILE A 56 -10.39 17.87 -15.30
CA ILE A 56 -11.01 18.68 -14.24
C ILE A 56 -9.96 19.09 -13.20
N THR A 57 -9.10 18.15 -12.78
CA THR A 57 -8.12 18.37 -11.72
C THR A 57 -7.01 19.32 -12.16
N HIS A 58 -6.49 19.18 -13.39
CA HIS A 58 -5.44 20.06 -13.92
C HIS A 58 -5.92 21.50 -14.11
N LYS A 59 -7.20 21.73 -14.45
CA LYS A 59 -7.77 23.09 -14.58
C LYS A 59 -8.04 23.78 -13.24
N ALA A 60 -8.24 23.03 -12.16
CA ALA A 60 -8.39 23.59 -10.82
C ALA A 60 -7.10 24.22 -10.27
N GLY A 61 -5.93 23.84 -10.83
CA GLY A 61 -4.63 24.42 -10.49
C GLY A 61 -4.21 25.64 -11.33
N SER A 62 -4.84 25.88 -12.48
CA SER A 62 -4.55 27.04 -13.34
C SER A 62 -5.44 28.22 -12.99
N HIS A 63 -5.04 29.00 -11.99
CA HIS A 63 -5.57 30.34 -11.78
C HIS A 63 -5.25 31.22 -12.98
N HIS A 64 -6.12 31.29 -13.98
CA HIS A 64 -6.34 32.41 -14.92
C HIS A 64 -7.17 31.90 -16.10
N SER A 65 -8.49 32.04 -16.04
CA SER A 65 -9.35 32.20 -17.24
C SER A 65 -10.78 32.53 -16.81
N SER A 66 -11.31 33.62 -17.36
CA SER A 66 -12.69 34.05 -17.22
C SER A 66 -13.67 33.00 -17.77
N ALA A 67 -14.92 33.07 -17.31
CA ALA A 67 -15.99 32.09 -17.48
C ALA A 67 -16.50 31.86 -18.94
N GLY A 68 -15.67 32.07 -19.97
CA GLY A 68 -16.03 31.95 -21.38
C GLY A 68 -15.35 30.82 -22.16
N GLU A 69 -14.20 30.28 -21.71
CA GLU A 69 -13.47 29.23 -22.43
C GLU A 69 -13.33 27.97 -21.55
N LEU A 70 -14.37 27.16 -21.61
CA LEU A 70 -14.48 25.95 -20.80
C LEU A 70 -13.86 24.71 -21.44
N LEU A 71 -13.35 24.80 -22.67
CA LEU A 71 -12.67 23.69 -23.32
C LEU A 71 -11.21 23.63 -22.85
N PRO A 72 -10.69 22.48 -22.41
CA PRO A 72 -9.27 22.25 -22.39
C PRO A 72 -8.76 22.38 -23.83
N GLU A 73 -7.57 22.95 -24.00
CA GLU A 73 -6.87 22.89 -25.27
C GLU A 73 -6.76 21.41 -25.68
N TYR A 74 -7.00 21.11 -26.97
CA TYR A 74 -7.05 19.74 -27.48
C TYR A 74 -5.77 18.93 -27.16
N ASP A 75 -4.67 19.62 -26.87
CA ASP A 75 -3.36 19.11 -26.49
C ASP A 75 -3.31 18.53 -25.06
N ALA A 76 -4.33 18.77 -24.24
CA ALA A 76 -4.40 18.27 -22.85
C ALA A 76 -4.89 16.82 -22.75
N ILE A 77 -5.34 16.21 -23.86
CA ILE A 77 -5.71 14.78 -23.89
C ILE A 77 -4.49 13.99 -24.39
N PRO A 78 -3.89 13.15 -23.53
CA PRO A 78 -2.74 12.32 -23.89
C PRO A 78 -2.98 11.54 -25.18
N GLU A 79 -1.97 11.52 -26.04
CA GLU A 79 -2.10 10.87 -27.34
C GLU A 79 -2.06 9.35 -27.23
N GLU A 80 -1.35 8.84 -26.21
CA GLU A 80 -1.07 7.44 -25.95
C GLU A 80 -1.44 7.03 -24.51
N ILE A 81 -1.85 5.76 -24.35
CA ILE A 81 -2.15 5.17 -23.03
C ILE A 81 -0.92 5.21 -22.11
N ALA A 82 0.29 5.14 -22.66
CA ALA A 82 1.53 5.19 -21.89
C ALA A 82 1.73 6.52 -21.15
N GLU A 83 1.43 7.64 -21.82
CA GLU A 83 1.49 8.98 -21.24
C GLU A 83 0.48 9.14 -20.09
N PHE A 84 -0.70 8.55 -20.26
CA PHE A 84 -1.70 8.48 -19.22
C PHE A 84 -1.22 7.69 -18.00
N ILE A 85 -0.67 6.49 -18.19
CA ILE A 85 -0.11 5.67 -17.11
C ILE A 85 1.03 6.43 -16.40
N GLY A 86 1.83 7.19 -17.14
CA GLY A 86 2.86 8.09 -16.60
C GLY A 86 2.28 9.09 -15.60
N HIS A 87 1.27 9.86 -15.99
CA HIS A 87 0.60 10.82 -15.11
C HIS A 87 -0.02 10.18 -13.86
N TYR A 88 -0.58 8.96 -13.99
CA TYR A 88 -1.08 8.22 -12.83
C TYR A 88 0.04 7.87 -11.87
N THR A 89 1.13 7.31 -12.37
CA THR A 89 2.27 6.83 -11.57
C THR A 89 2.93 7.97 -10.80
N GLU A 90 3.03 9.16 -11.40
CA GLU A 90 3.58 10.36 -10.76
C GLU A 90 2.80 10.80 -9.52
N ARG A 91 1.47 10.60 -9.52
CA ARG A 91 0.57 10.99 -8.43
C ARG A 91 0.45 9.96 -7.31
N LEU A 92 0.95 8.75 -7.51
CA LEU A 92 0.91 7.70 -6.50
C LEU A 92 1.89 8.03 -5.36
N SER A 93 1.43 7.87 -4.13
CA SER A 93 2.29 7.87 -2.94
C SER A 93 3.28 6.69 -2.99
N THR A 94 4.35 6.76 -2.19
CA THR A 94 5.36 5.70 -2.08
C THR A 94 4.72 4.32 -1.83
N VAL A 95 3.71 4.26 -0.97
CA VAL A 95 2.98 3.02 -0.63
C VAL A 95 2.17 2.51 -1.82
N GLN A 96 1.49 3.41 -2.54
CA GLN A 96 0.69 3.03 -3.72
C GLN A 96 1.57 2.56 -4.88
N ARG A 97 2.76 3.15 -5.07
CA ARG A 97 3.74 2.68 -6.05
C ARG A 97 4.26 1.30 -5.70
N ALA A 98 4.65 1.09 -4.44
CA ALA A 98 5.09 -0.23 -3.98
C ALA A 98 4.02 -1.31 -4.17
N LEU A 99 2.74 -0.97 -3.95
CA LEU A 99 1.62 -1.88 -4.22
C LEU A 99 1.46 -2.19 -5.70
N LEU A 100 1.57 -1.17 -6.57
CA LEU A 100 1.49 -1.34 -8.02
C LEU A 100 2.66 -2.19 -8.57
N GLU A 101 3.87 -1.97 -8.05
CA GLU A 101 5.06 -2.77 -8.38
C GLU A 101 4.89 -4.22 -7.90
N ALA A 102 4.40 -4.42 -6.68
CA ALA A 102 4.09 -5.75 -6.17
C ALA A 102 3.03 -6.45 -7.03
N GLU A 103 1.97 -5.74 -7.43
CA GLU A 103 0.93 -6.26 -8.32
C GLU A 103 1.48 -6.64 -9.71
N ALA A 104 2.38 -5.82 -10.28
CA ALA A 104 3.02 -6.09 -11.56
C ALA A 104 3.89 -7.36 -11.54
N VAL A 105 4.56 -7.64 -10.40
CA VAL A 105 5.37 -8.85 -10.21
C VAL A 105 4.50 -10.08 -9.91
N CYS A 106 3.45 -9.92 -9.10
CA CYS A 106 2.59 -11.03 -8.67
C CYS A 106 1.54 -11.44 -9.71
N GLY A 107 1.12 -10.51 -10.56
CA GLY A 107 -0.02 -10.68 -11.46
C GLY A 107 -1.35 -10.98 -10.74
N LEU A 108 -2.36 -11.43 -11.49
CA LEU A 108 -3.68 -11.83 -10.97
C LEU A 108 -3.67 -13.07 -10.05
N ARG A 109 -2.50 -13.63 -9.71
CA ARG A 109 -2.39 -14.80 -8.83
C ARG A 109 -2.01 -14.36 -7.43
N PHE A 110 -3.04 -14.14 -6.63
CA PHE A 110 -2.94 -13.90 -5.21
C PHE A 110 -2.34 -15.12 -4.49
N GLN A 111 -1.15 -14.98 -3.91
CA GLN A 111 -0.60 -15.94 -2.97
C GLN A 111 -0.49 -15.30 -1.59
N VAL A 112 -1.12 -15.91 -0.58
CA VAL A 112 -1.11 -15.44 0.82
C VAL A 112 0.33 -15.25 1.33
N ASN A 113 1.26 -16.11 0.90
CA ASN A 113 2.67 -15.99 1.26
C ASN A 113 3.34 -14.74 0.66
N THR A 114 2.97 -14.33 -0.56
CA THR A 114 3.51 -13.13 -1.18
C THR A 114 2.94 -11.88 -0.52
N LEU A 115 1.63 -11.88 -0.21
CA LEU A 115 1.04 -10.81 0.59
C LEU A 115 1.68 -10.73 1.97
N ALA A 116 1.93 -11.86 2.65
CA ALA A 116 2.61 -11.90 3.95
C ALA A 116 4.13 -11.63 3.88
N ALA A 117 4.72 -11.64 2.68
CA ALA A 117 6.10 -11.24 2.45
C ALA A 117 6.21 -9.73 2.18
N VAL A 118 5.17 -9.13 1.60
CA VAL A 118 5.09 -7.68 1.32
C VAL A 118 4.48 -6.91 2.50
N LEU A 119 3.45 -7.47 3.14
CA LEU A 119 2.97 -7.03 4.44
C LEU A 119 3.93 -7.60 5.47
N ASP A 120 4.67 -6.73 6.15
CA ASP A 120 5.44 -7.12 7.33
C ASP A 120 4.49 -7.76 8.36
N LYS A 121 4.54 -9.09 8.42
CA LYS A 121 3.69 -9.90 9.31
C LYS A 121 3.88 -9.55 10.77
N ASP A 122 5.07 -9.10 11.17
CA ASP A 122 5.38 -8.76 12.55
C ASP A 122 4.72 -7.40 12.86
N ALA A 123 4.85 -6.42 11.98
CA ALA A 123 4.17 -5.12 12.10
C ALA A 123 2.64 -5.26 12.05
N ALA A 124 2.10 -6.09 11.16
CA ALA A 124 0.67 -6.36 11.08
C ALA A 124 0.13 -7.04 12.35
N SER A 125 0.89 -7.99 12.92
CA SER A 125 0.54 -8.65 14.17
C SER A 125 0.57 -7.69 15.35
N ALA A 126 1.56 -6.80 15.41
CA ALA A 126 1.65 -5.75 16.43
C ALA A 126 0.44 -4.80 16.38
N LEU A 127 0.08 -4.34 15.19
CA LEU A 127 -1.10 -3.48 15.00
C LEU A 127 -2.39 -4.19 15.42
N LEU A 128 -2.57 -5.45 15.00
CA LEU A 128 -3.75 -6.24 15.34
C LEU A 128 -3.84 -6.49 16.85
N ALA A 129 -2.74 -6.85 17.49
CA ALA A 129 -2.68 -7.06 18.94
C ALA A 129 -3.10 -5.80 19.70
N TRP A 130 -2.65 -4.63 19.26
CA TRP A 130 -3.04 -3.36 19.85
C TRP A 130 -4.53 -3.07 19.67
N GLN A 131 -5.06 -3.23 18.45
CA GLN A 131 -6.48 -3.01 18.16
C GLN A 131 -7.41 -3.95 18.94
N LEU A 132 -6.95 -5.17 19.24
CA LEU A 132 -7.70 -6.14 20.04
C LEU A 132 -7.54 -5.92 21.55
N GLY A 133 -6.68 -5.00 22.00
CA GLY A 133 -6.37 -4.81 23.41
C GLY A 133 -5.69 -6.04 24.04
N ALA A 134 -4.82 -6.71 23.28
CA ALA A 134 -4.16 -7.93 23.73
C ALA A 134 -3.27 -7.69 24.96
N ASP A 135 -3.34 -8.60 25.93
CA ASP A 135 -2.52 -8.56 27.16
C ASP A 135 -1.02 -8.84 26.91
N ALA A 136 -0.71 -9.41 25.75
CA ALA A 136 0.61 -9.89 25.38
C ALA A 136 0.79 -9.96 23.86
N LEU A 137 1.95 -9.52 23.38
CA LEU A 137 2.46 -9.85 22.04
C LEU A 137 3.71 -10.71 22.15
N LEU A 138 3.72 -11.82 21.40
CA LEU A 138 4.89 -12.70 21.23
C LEU A 138 5.25 -12.77 19.75
N LEU A 139 6.52 -12.55 19.43
CA LEU A 139 7.04 -12.70 18.07
C LEU A 139 7.95 -13.94 18.03
N LEU A 140 7.36 -15.05 17.62
CA LEU A 140 8.01 -16.36 17.69
C LEU A 140 8.87 -16.61 16.45
N THR A 141 10.08 -17.12 16.67
CA THR A 141 11.11 -17.35 15.66
C THR A 141 11.86 -18.67 15.94
N ASP A 142 12.94 -18.94 15.22
CA ASP A 142 13.82 -20.10 15.33
C ASP A 142 15.05 -19.87 16.24
N VAL A 143 15.38 -18.60 16.53
CA VAL A 143 16.40 -18.21 17.52
C VAL A 143 15.81 -18.11 18.92
N ASN A 144 16.61 -18.49 19.93
CA ASN A 144 16.23 -18.44 21.35
C ASN A 144 16.14 -17.01 21.87
N ASP A 145 17.15 -16.20 21.60
CA ASP A 145 17.26 -14.83 22.08
C ASP A 145 17.79 -13.94 20.96
N ILE A 146 17.62 -12.64 21.11
CA ILE A 146 18.33 -11.63 20.34
C ILE A 146 19.71 -11.46 20.96
N TYR A 147 20.73 -11.29 20.13
CA TYR A 147 22.12 -11.18 20.57
C TYR A 147 22.66 -9.79 20.24
N ARG A 148 23.41 -9.18 21.17
CA ARG A 148 24.34 -8.09 20.84
C ARG A 148 25.54 -8.68 20.12
N ASP A 149 26.16 -7.89 19.25
CA ASP A 149 27.38 -8.27 18.53
C ASP A 149 27.26 -9.63 17.81
N PHE A 150 26.07 -9.90 17.26
CA PHE A 150 25.77 -11.17 16.60
C PHE A 150 26.75 -11.46 15.47
N GLY A 151 27.34 -12.67 15.49
CA GLY A 151 28.36 -13.08 14.52
C GLY A 151 29.80 -12.72 14.93
N MET A 152 30.00 -12.08 16.08
CA MET A 152 31.32 -11.84 16.69
C MET A 152 31.60 -12.80 17.85
N ASP A 153 32.86 -12.92 18.25
CA ASP A 153 33.26 -13.71 19.42
C ASP A 153 32.66 -13.16 20.73
N ALA A 154 32.29 -11.89 20.76
CA ALA A 154 31.67 -11.20 21.88
C ALA A 154 30.13 -11.29 21.91
N ALA A 155 29.53 -12.17 21.09
CA ALA A 155 28.07 -12.26 21.00
C ALA A 155 27.43 -12.66 22.34
N GLU A 156 26.54 -11.81 22.86
CA GLU A 156 25.88 -12.01 24.15
C GLU A 156 24.34 -11.96 24.00
N PRO A 157 23.61 -12.89 24.64
CA PRO A 157 22.15 -12.89 24.58
C PRO A 157 21.57 -11.72 25.38
N ILE A 158 20.52 -11.11 24.84
CA ILE A 158 19.73 -10.05 25.48
C ILE A 158 18.46 -10.68 26.02
N HIS A 159 18.33 -10.78 27.34
CA HIS A 159 17.10 -11.28 27.95
C HIS A 159 16.10 -10.16 28.22
N GLY A 160 16.55 -9.07 28.83
CA GLY A 160 15.73 -7.88 29.12
C GLY A 160 16.37 -6.63 28.53
N LEU A 161 15.54 -5.74 27.99
CA LEU A 161 15.97 -4.43 27.50
C LEU A 161 14.86 -3.40 27.63
N THR A 162 15.24 -2.13 27.70
CA THR A 162 14.32 -0.99 27.61
C THR A 162 13.95 -0.71 26.15
N LEU A 163 12.84 0.01 25.92
CA LEU A 163 12.48 0.47 24.57
C LEU A 163 13.53 1.42 23.95
N ALA A 164 14.29 2.14 24.78
CA ALA A 164 15.39 2.98 24.31
C ALA A 164 16.53 2.11 23.77
N GLU A 165 16.99 1.13 24.55
CA GLU A 165 18.02 0.18 24.13
C GLU A 165 17.59 -0.60 22.88
N ALA A 166 16.30 -0.97 22.79
CA ALA A 166 15.75 -1.72 21.66
C ALA A 166 15.92 -1.01 20.32
N ARG A 167 15.85 0.32 20.32
CA ARG A 167 16.00 1.15 19.11
C ARG A 167 17.43 1.33 18.66
N GLU A 168 18.37 1.22 19.59
CA GLU A 168 19.79 1.41 19.32
C GLU A 168 20.47 0.12 18.86
N LEU A 169 19.79 -1.03 18.95
CA LEU A 169 20.32 -2.29 18.47
C LEU A 169 20.45 -2.30 16.95
N ASP A 170 21.67 -2.59 16.47
CA ASP A 170 21.93 -2.86 15.06
C ASP A 170 21.51 -4.30 14.73
N LEU A 171 20.29 -4.44 14.17
CA LEU A 171 19.66 -5.73 13.89
C LEU A 171 19.45 -5.92 12.37
N PRO A 172 19.66 -7.14 11.84
CA PRO A 172 19.48 -7.38 10.41
C PRO A 172 18.05 -7.10 9.94
N ALA A 173 17.91 -6.20 8.96
CA ALA A 173 16.62 -5.76 8.40
C ALA A 173 15.80 -6.87 7.73
N GLY A 174 16.43 -8.01 7.39
CA GLY A 174 15.76 -9.16 6.77
C GLY A 174 15.33 -10.27 7.76
N SER A 175 15.56 -10.11 9.06
CA SER A 175 15.24 -11.16 10.05
C SER A 175 14.72 -10.63 11.38
N ILE A 176 15.62 -10.26 12.31
CA ILE A 176 15.29 -9.89 13.68
C ILE A 176 14.94 -8.40 13.82
N GLY A 177 15.48 -7.54 12.95
CA GLY A 177 15.20 -6.09 12.97
C GLY A 177 13.71 -5.77 12.89
N PRO A 178 12.96 -6.30 11.89
CA PRO A 178 11.51 -6.07 11.79
C PRO A 178 10.74 -6.54 13.03
N LYS A 179 11.16 -7.64 13.67
CA LYS A 179 10.54 -8.13 14.91
C LYS A 179 10.72 -7.16 16.06
N MET A 180 11.95 -6.67 16.25
CA MET A 180 12.21 -5.69 17.30
C MET A 180 11.44 -4.38 17.04
N ALA A 181 11.39 -3.91 15.79
CA ALA A 181 10.64 -2.73 15.43
C ALA A 181 9.13 -2.88 15.72
N ALA A 182 8.53 -4.02 15.34
CA ALA A 182 7.14 -4.34 15.63
C ALA A 182 6.85 -4.41 17.14
N ALA A 183 7.76 -5.02 17.89
CA ALA A 183 7.72 -5.13 19.34
C ALA A 183 7.75 -3.75 20.03
N VAL A 184 8.66 -2.87 19.61
CA VAL A 184 8.75 -1.48 20.12
C VAL A 184 7.47 -0.72 19.81
N ASN A 185 7.00 -0.75 18.56
CA ASN A 185 5.78 -0.05 18.13
C ASN A 185 4.55 -0.48 18.94
N PHE A 186 4.41 -1.79 19.22
CA PHE A 186 3.32 -2.32 20.05
C PHE A 186 3.39 -1.79 21.48
N ALA A 187 4.58 -1.81 22.10
CA ALA A 187 4.77 -1.33 23.46
C ALA A 187 4.47 0.18 23.59
N GLU A 188 4.91 0.99 22.61
CA GLU A 188 4.63 2.43 22.59
C GLU A 188 3.15 2.77 22.38
N SER A 189 2.42 1.88 21.72
CA SER A 189 0.97 2.00 21.57
C SER A 189 0.22 1.66 22.87
N GLY A 190 0.94 1.34 23.97
CA GLY A 190 0.39 1.00 25.27
C GLY A 190 0.15 -0.50 25.49
N GLY A 191 0.60 -1.34 24.55
CA GLY A 191 0.59 -2.79 24.70
C GLY A 191 1.70 -3.29 25.62
N VAL A 192 1.56 -4.53 26.12
CA VAL A 192 2.62 -5.16 26.92
C VAL A 192 3.33 -6.22 26.10
N LEU A 193 4.56 -5.93 25.66
CA LEU A 193 5.38 -6.91 24.95
C LEU A 193 5.81 -8.03 25.91
N ARG A 194 5.64 -9.30 25.53
CA ARG A 194 6.12 -10.44 26.33
C ARG A 194 7.39 -11.07 25.80
N GLY A 195 7.68 -10.94 24.50
CA GLY A 195 9.04 -11.16 24.00
C GLY A 195 9.16 -11.83 22.64
N ILE A 196 10.41 -11.96 22.22
CA ILE A 196 10.88 -12.55 20.96
C ILE A 196 11.71 -13.79 21.32
N GLY A 197 11.42 -14.93 20.71
CA GLY A 197 12.15 -16.16 20.99
C GLY A 197 11.54 -17.38 20.31
N ARG A 198 11.95 -18.58 20.69
CA ARG A 198 11.52 -19.79 19.97
C ARG A 198 10.05 -20.11 20.18
N LEU A 199 9.40 -20.63 19.14
CA LEU A 199 8.03 -21.16 19.22
C LEU A 199 7.85 -22.17 20.36
N ARG A 200 8.80 -23.09 20.55
CA ARG A 200 8.75 -24.10 21.63
C ARG A 200 8.84 -23.50 23.03
N ASP A 201 9.37 -22.29 23.15
CA ASP A 201 9.60 -21.58 24.40
C ASP A 201 8.48 -20.56 24.68
N ALA A 202 7.43 -20.50 23.86
CA ALA A 202 6.37 -19.48 23.93
C ALA A 202 5.76 -19.30 25.34
N LEU A 203 5.49 -20.39 26.06
CA LEU A 203 4.98 -20.29 27.44
C LEU A 203 6.03 -19.72 28.41
N ALA A 204 7.30 -20.11 28.25
CA ALA A 204 8.38 -19.56 29.06
C ALA A 204 8.64 -18.07 28.75
N ILE A 205 8.46 -17.65 27.49
CA ILE A 205 8.52 -16.24 27.07
C ILE A 205 7.38 -15.44 27.71
N LEU A 206 6.14 -15.96 27.69
CA LEU A 206 5.00 -15.34 28.37
C LEU A 206 5.28 -15.08 29.86
N GLU A 207 5.99 -15.99 30.50
CA GLU A 207 6.38 -15.91 31.92
C GLU A 207 7.70 -15.17 32.16
N LEU A 208 8.29 -14.56 31.13
CA LEU A 208 9.56 -13.83 31.19
C LEU A 208 10.76 -14.69 31.65
N ARG A 209 10.74 -15.99 31.36
CA ARG A 209 11.79 -16.97 31.72
C ARG A 209 12.65 -17.42 30.54
N ALA A 210 12.34 -16.99 29.33
CA ALA A 210 13.09 -17.30 28.11
C ALA A 210 12.90 -16.20 27.07
N GLY A 211 13.84 -16.11 26.13
CA GLY A 211 13.81 -15.14 25.05
C GLY A 211 14.15 -13.73 25.49
N THR A 212 13.91 -12.80 24.57
CA THR A 212 14.17 -11.37 24.73
C THR A 212 12.86 -10.62 24.97
N TYR A 213 12.74 -9.91 26.08
CA TYR A 213 11.56 -9.13 26.44
C TYR A 213 11.91 -7.66 26.69
N ALA A 214 11.02 -6.75 26.27
CA ALA A 214 11.17 -5.33 26.54
C ALA A 214 10.42 -4.95 27.83
N VAL A 215 11.04 -4.10 28.65
CA VAL A 215 10.49 -3.53 29.90
C VAL A 215 10.32 -2.02 29.83
#